data_AF-A0AAV6BEF2-F1
#
_entry.id   AF-A0AAV6BEF2-F1
#
_cell.length_a   1.000
_cell.length_b   1.000
_cell.length_c   1.000
_cell.angle_alpha   90.00
_cell.angle_beta   90.00
_cell.angle_gamma   90.00
#
_symmetry.space_group_name_H-M   'P 1'
#
loop_
_entity.id
_entity.type
_entity.pdbx_description
1 polymer ?
#
loop_
_entity_poly.entity_id
_entity_poly.type
_entity_poly.pdbx_seq_one_letter_code
_entity_poly.pdbx_strand_id
1 'polypeptide(L)'
;MILRIGDRYRGPDLGFYDEPNVVAVPGRAGVYYVQDSNNDVYRYNNMWYMNYNGDWYRAGSYNGPWLFVGYRSVPRDVYSVPTGYRRTWTDYRDQHYDWEDNNR
;
A
#
# COMPACT_ATOMS: atom_id res chain seq x y z
N MET A 1 17.41 4.91 -3.12
CA MET A 1 17.14 6.01 -2.18
C MET A 1 16.57 5.38 -0.93
N ILE A 2 16.95 5.80 0.29
CA ILE A 2 16.36 5.29 1.53
C ILE A 2 15.14 6.15 1.87
N LEU A 3 14.01 5.51 2.18
CA LEU A 3 12.77 6.15 2.63
C LEU A 3 12.79 6.34 4.15
N ARG A 4 12.06 7.35 4.62
CA ARG A 4 11.78 7.60 6.03
C ARG A 4 10.29 7.63 6.27
N ILE A 5 9.86 7.18 7.45
CA ILE A 5 8.44 7.23 7.85
C ILE A 5 7.90 8.65 7.68
N GLY A 6 6.77 8.77 7.00
CA GLY A 6 6.14 10.06 6.68
C GLY A 6 6.60 10.69 5.35
N ASP A 7 7.59 10.11 4.66
CA ASP A 7 7.96 10.60 3.33
C ASP A 7 6.77 10.52 2.38
N ARG A 8 6.51 11.61 1.66
CA ARG A 8 5.48 11.63 0.64
C ARG A 8 5.87 10.70 -0.50
N TYR A 9 4.88 9.99 -1.04
CA TYR A 9 5.00 9.33 -2.32
C TYR A 9 5.47 10.33 -3.40
N ARG A 10 6.49 9.94 -4.18
CA ARG A 10 7.08 10.76 -5.25
C ARG A 10 7.15 10.03 -6.59
N GLY A 11 6.39 8.94 -6.74
CA GLY A 11 6.29 8.23 -8.00
C GLY A 11 5.35 8.92 -8.99
N PRO A 12 5.05 8.26 -10.13
CA PRO A 12 4.11 8.76 -11.12
C PRO A 12 2.72 9.04 -10.55
N ASP A 13 1.93 9.87 -11.23
CA ASP A 13 0.52 10.04 -10.87
C ASP A 13 -0.21 8.68 -10.87
N LEU A 14 -1.00 8.42 -9.83
CA LEU A 14 -1.77 7.19 -9.67
C LEU A 14 -3.01 7.19 -10.58
N GLY A 15 -3.41 8.35 -11.11
CA GLY A 15 -4.52 8.49 -12.03
C GLY A 15 -5.90 8.36 -11.38
N PHE A 16 -5.98 8.45 -10.04
CA PHE A 16 -7.25 8.40 -9.31
C PHE A 16 -7.93 9.78 -9.27
N TYR A 17 -8.47 10.20 -10.42
CA TYR A 17 -9.26 11.43 -10.52
C TYR A 17 -10.68 11.27 -9.96
N ASP A 18 -11.22 10.05 -10.04
CA ASP A 18 -12.48 9.61 -9.45
C ASP A 18 -12.22 8.45 -8.48
N GLU A 19 -13.23 8.10 -7.66
CA GLU A 19 -13.12 6.96 -6.74
C GLU A 19 -12.90 5.67 -7.54
N PRO A 20 -11.82 4.91 -7.27
CA PRO A 20 -11.50 3.73 -8.05
C PRO A 20 -12.47 2.58 -7.76
N ASN A 21 -12.71 1.74 -8.77
CA ASN A 21 -13.44 0.49 -8.59
C ASN A 21 -12.66 -0.45 -7.68
N VAL A 22 -13.37 -0.99 -6.67
CA VAL A 22 -12.79 -1.93 -5.72
C VAL A 22 -13.56 -3.26 -5.71
N VAL A 23 -12.84 -4.36 -5.56
CA VAL A 23 -13.42 -5.70 -5.39
C VAL A 23 -13.05 -6.28 -4.04
N ALA A 24 -13.97 -6.99 -3.40
CA ALA A 24 -13.69 -7.66 -2.13
C ALA A 24 -12.64 -8.76 -2.34
N VAL A 25 -11.69 -8.87 -1.39
CA VAL A 25 -10.70 -9.95 -1.40
C VAL A 25 -11.28 -11.17 -0.66
N PRO A 26 -11.45 -12.33 -1.31
CA PRO A 26 -11.96 -13.54 -0.67
C PRO A 26 -11.11 -13.98 0.53
N GLY A 27 -11.77 -14.33 1.63
CA GLY A 27 -11.10 -14.75 2.86
C GLY A 27 -10.41 -13.63 3.65
N ARG A 28 -10.62 -12.36 3.27
CA ARG A 28 -10.08 -11.17 3.96
C ARG A 28 -11.20 -10.16 4.22
N ALA A 29 -11.88 -10.33 5.35
CA ALA A 29 -13.02 -9.49 5.70
C ALA A 29 -12.63 -8.00 5.72
N GLY A 30 -13.38 -7.18 4.99
CA GLY A 30 -13.18 -5.73 4.93
C GLY A 30 -11.97 -5.28 4.10
N VAL A 31 -11.24 -6.19 3.45
CA VAL A 31 -10.17 -5.84 2.50
C VAL A 31 -10.74 -5.80 1.09
N TYR A 32 -10.51 -4.69 0.42
CA TYR A 32 -10.87 -4.49 -0.98
C TYR A 32 -9.63 -4.16 -1.81
N TYR A 33 -9.61 -4.58 -3.06
CA TYR A 33 -8.49 -4.40 -4.00
C TYR A 33 -8.92 -3.55 -5.19
N VAL A 34 -8.06 -2.62 -5.62
CA VAL A 34 -8.29 -1.78 -6.81
C VAL A 34 -7.88 -2.54 -8.07
N GLN A 35 -8.86 -2.83 -8.94
CA GLN A 35 -8.58 -3.54 -10.19
C GLN A 35 -8.01 -2.65 -11.30
N ASP A 36 -8.31 -1.35 -11.30
CA ASP A 36 -7.99 -0.46 -12.42
C ASP A 36 -6.75 0.42 -12.16
N SER A 37 -5.73 -0.13 -11.48
CA SER A 37 -4.50 0.62 -11.17
C SER A 37 -3.24 -0.16 -11.57
N ASN A 38 -2.20 0.56 -11.98
CA ASN A 38 -0.87 -0.04 -12.20
C ASN A 38 -0.19 -0.46 -10.89
N ASN A 39 -0.63 0.09 -9.76
CA ASN A 39 -0.07 -0.20 -8.45
C ASN A 39 -1.01 -1.12 -7.66
N ASP A 40 -0.44 -1.86 -6.73
CA ASP A 40 -1.22 -2.66 -5.80
C ASP A 40 -1.80 -1.76 -4.71
N VAL A 41 -3.08 -1.45 -4.84
CA VAL A 41 -3.83 -0.58 -3.92
C VAL A 41 -4.96 -1.34 -3.26
N TYR A 42 -5.06 -1.18 -1.94
CA TYR A 42 -6.02 -1.84 -1.08
C TYR A 42 -6.75 -0.83 -0.22
N ARG A 43 -8.03 -1.09 0.04
CA ARG A 43 -8.82 -0.39 1.05
C ARG A 43 -9.10 -1.35 2.20
N TYR A 44 -8.87 -0.89 3.42
CA TYR A 44 -9.23 -1.63 4.62
C TYR A 44 -9.74 -0.64 5.68
N ASN A 45 -10.99 -0.82 6.09
CA ASN A 45 -11.75 0.18 6.85
C ASN A 45 -11.77 1.55 6.14
N ASN A 46 -11.35 2.60 6.83
CA ASN A 46 -11.31 3.98 6.31
C ASN A 46 -9.92 4.38 5.81
N MET A 47 -9.02 3.41 5.61
CA MET A 47 -7.65 3.68 5.19
C MET A 47 -7.35 2.98 3.87
N TRP A 48 -6.48 3.62 3.09
CA TRP A 48 -5.97 3.12 1.83
C TRP A 48 -4.49 2.78 2.00
N TYR A 49 -4.09 1.66 1.40
CA TYR A 49 -2.73 1.13 1.44
C TYR A 49 -2.27 0.86 0.02
N MET A 50 -1.07 1.29 -0.31
CA MET A 50 -0.47 1.06 -1.61
C MET A 50 0.89 0.42 -1.40
N ASN A 51 1.18 -0.65 -2.15
CA ASN A 51 2.55 -1.09 -2.33
C ASN A 51 3.07 -0.53 -3.66
N TYR A 52 4.17 0.20 -3.60
CA TYR A 52 4.86 0.73 -4.76
C TYR A 52 6.34 0.34 -4.69
N ASN A 53 6.82 -0.38 -5.71
CA ASN A 53 8.20 -0.87 -5.77
C ASN A 53 8.68 -1.54 -4.46
N GLY A 54 7.79 -2.31 -3.83
CA GLY A 54 8.10 -3.05 -2.61
C GLY A 54 7.90 -2.27 -1.31
N ASP A 55 7.60 -0.97 -1.34
CA ASP A 55 7.44 -0.14 -0.14
C ASP A 55 5.97 0.22 0.13
N TRP A 56 5.60 0.28 1.40
CA TRP A 56 4.23 0.53 1.81
C TRP A 56 3.92 2.00 2.11
N TYR A 57 2.88 2.49 1.44
CA TYR A 57 2.31 3.81 1.63
C TYR A 57 0.88 3.71 2.16
N ARG A 58 0.45 4.72 2.90
CA ARG A 58 -0.90 4.84 3.44
C ARG A 58 -1.49 6.21 3.17
N ALA A 59 -2.80 6.24 2.94
CA ALA A 59 -3.59 7.47 2.82
C ALA A 59 -4.95 7.33 3.51
N GLY A 60 -5.57 8.47 3.87
CA GLY A 60 -6.96 8.51 4.35
C GLY A 60 -7.99 8.55 3.22
N SER A 61 -7.56 8.79 1.99
CA SER A 61 -8.38 8.86 0.78
C SER A 61 -7.66 8.18 -0.38
N TYR A 62 -8.40 7.74 -1.40
CA TYR A 62 -7.85 7.07 -2.58
C TYR A 62 -6.84 7.97 -3.34
N ASN A 63 -7.06 9.28 -3.33
CA ASN A 63 -6.22 10.28 -3.99
C ASN A 63 -5.12 10.86 -3.07
N GLY A 64 -4.90 10.28 -1.89
CA GLY A 64 -3.84 10.68 -0.97
C GLY A 64 -4.27 11.66 0.13
N PRO A 65 -3.30 12.39 0.73
CA PRO A 65 -1.87 12.27 0.51
C PRO A 65 -1.34 10.88 0.91
N TRP A 66 -0.45 10.33 0.10
CA TRP A 66 0.20 9.05 0.33
C TRP A 66 1.52 9.24 1.07
N LEU A 67 1.63 8.61 2.24
CA LEU A 67 2.80 8.70 3.11
C LEU A 67 3.41 7.32 3.31
N PHE A 68 4.73 7.21 3.25
CA PHE A 68 5.44 5.99 3.58
C PHE A 68 5.23 5.66 5.07
N VAL A 69 4.85 4.43 5.38
CA VAL A 69 4.53 4.00 6.75
C VAL A 69 5.31 2.78 7.23
N GLY A 70 6.04 2.13 6.33
CA GLY A 70 6.68 0.84 6.57
C GLY A 70 5.69 -0.30 6.79
N TYR A 71 6.13 -1.52 6.51
CA TYR A 71 5.29 -2.72 6.51
C TYR A 71 4.65 -3.01 7.87
N ARG A 72 5.32 -2.65 8.98
CA ARG A 72 4.80 -2.87 10.35
C ARG A 72 3.53 -2.07 10.64
N SER A 73 3.31 -0.98 9.91
CA SER A 73 2.13 -0.13 10.02
C SER A 73 0.97 -0.59 9.12
N VAL A 74 1.17 -1.67 8.35
CA VAL A 74 0.17 -2.24 7.44
C VAL A 74 -0.56 -3.38 8.15
N PRO A 75 -1.91 -3.41 8.14
CA PRO A 75 -2.67 -4.51 8.73
C PRO A 75 -2.30 -5.86 8.09
N ARG A 76 -2.27 -6.91 8.92
CA ARG A 76 -1.98 -8.28 8.45
C ARG A 76 -2.94 -8.74 7.36
N ASP A 77 -4.22 -8.39 7.44
CA ASP A 77 -5.21 -8.74 6.42
C ASP A 77 -4.85 -8.17 5.03
N VAL A 78 -4.17 -7.02 4.98
CA VAL A 78 -3.75 -6.37 3.73
C VAL A 78 -2.49 -7.01 3.17
N TYR A 79 -1.41 -7.15 3.96
CA TYR A 79 -0.16 -7.73 3.43
C TYR A 79 -0.19 -9.27 3.28
N SER A 80 -1.29 -9.92 3.68
CA SER A 80 -1.48 -11.37 3.51
C SER A 80 -2.57 -11.75 2.52
N VAL A 81 -3.06 -10.82 1.68
CA VAL A 81 -4.00 -11.11 0.59
C VAL A 81 -3.47 -12.21 -0.34
N PRO A 82 -4.31 -13.04 -0.98
CA PRO A 82 -3.84 -14.06 -1.93
C PRO A 82 -3.05 -13.45 -3.09
N THR A 83 -2.14 -14.23 -3.70
CA THR A 83 -1.26 -13.74 -4.79
C THR A 83 -2.02 -13.20 -6.01
N GLY A 84 -3.22 -13.70 -6.29
CA GLY A 84 -4.09 -13.15 -7.35
C GLY A 84 -4.56 -11.70 -7.11
N TYR A 85 -4.35 -11.17 -5.91
CA TYR A 85 -4.60 -9.77 -5.53
C TYR A 85 -3.30 -9.00 -5.30
N ARG A 86 -2.21 -9.43 -5.94
CA ARG A 86 -0.89 -8.80 -5.93
C ARG A 86 -0.38 -8.80 -7.37
N ARG A 87 -0.11 -7.65 -7.95
CA ARG A 87 0.52 -7.53 -9.27
C ARG A 87 2.03 -7.39 -9.15
N THR A 88 2.50 -6.58 -8.21
CA THR A 88 3.88 -6.08 -8.22
C THR A 88 4.72 -6.63 -7.08
N TRP A 89 4.14 -6.86 -5.89
CA TRP A 89 4.92 -7.26 -4.72
C TRP A 89 4.81 -8.75 -4.39
N THR A 90 5.93 -9.33 -3.95
CA THR A 90 6.06 -10.74 -3.57
C THR A 90 6.42 -10.92 -2.09
N ASP A 91 7.10 -9.94 -1.50
CA ASP A 91 7.42 -9.84 -0.08
C ASP A 91 6.71 -8.61 0.50
N TYR A 92 6.24 -8.71 1.75
CA TYR A 92 5.61 -7.60 2.45
C TYR A 92 6.61 -6.63 3.06
N ARG A 93 7.89 -7.01 3.20
CA ARG A 93 8.93 -6.16 3.78
C ARG A 93 9.31 -5.05 2.80
N ASP A 94 9.48 -3.85 3.33
CA ASP A 94 9.91 -2.68 2.55
C ASP A 94 11.29 -2.92 1.94
N GLN A 95 11.46 -2.54 0.67
CA GLN A 95 12.72 -2.71 -0.06
C GLN A 95 13.70 -1.56 0.18
N HIS A 96 13.17 -0.37 0.45
CA HIS A 96 13.96 0.86 0.51
C HIS A 96 13.94 1.52 1.89
N TYR A 97 13.66 0.77 2.94
CA TYR A 97 13.64 1.27 4.32
C TYR A 97 14.75 0.64 5.16
N ASP A 98 15.60 1.48 5.74
CA ASP A 98 16.58 1.05 6.72
C ASP A 98 15.93 0.97 8.11
N TRP A 99 15.71 -0.25 8.56
CA TRP A 99 15.11 -0.55 9.85
C TRP A 99 16.13 -0.53 10.99
N GLU A 100 17.44 -0.59 10.70
CA GLU A 100 18.50 -0.62 11.71
C GLU A 100 18.75 0.77 12.31
N ASP A 101 18.61 1.83 11.51
CA ASP A 101 18.81 3.21 11.94
C ASP A 101 17.67 3.78 12.81
N ASN A 102 16.46 3.24 12.71
CA ASN A 102 15.29 3.74 13.47
C ASN A 102 15.12 3.09 14.86
N ASN A 103 16.00 2.17 15.24
CA ASN A 103 15.96 1.45 16.53
C ASN A 103 17.21 1.68 17.41
N ARG A 104 17.99 2.74 17.13
CA ARG A 104 19.02 3.30 18.01
C ARG A 104 18.53 4.60 18.62
#